data_AF-A0A1C2HB77-F1
#
_entry.id   AF-A0A1C2HB77-F1
#
_cell.length_a   1.000
_cell.length_b   1.000
_cell.length_c   1.000
_cell.angle_alpha   90.00
_cell.angle_beta   90.00
_cell.angle_gamma   90.00
#
_symmetry.space_group_name_H-M   'P 1'
#
loop_
_entity.id
_entity.type
_entity.pdbx_description
1 polymer ?
#
loop_
_entity_poly.entity_id
_entity_poly.type
_entity_poly.pdbx_seq_one_letter_code
_entity_poly.pdbx_strand_id
1 'polypeptide(L)'
;MNILALIAPVVLPSWGFFSEVGPSPRIEYRWLDRGDDWREFRPRPARLGLGRYLLRLVWNPDWNESLYLVSLSERLVDHPTAHSIAELERYMRHHLRPETGNDIGRGPSMVQFRLAFWSREGAALVKDVYYESAPIRV
;
A
#
# COMPACT_ATOMS: atom_id res chain seq x y z
N MET A 1 -22.37 -19.87 31.91
CA MET A 1 -22.83 -18.99 30.81
C MET A 1 -21.59 -18.46 30.12
N ASN A 2 -21.31 -18.88 28.88
CA ASN A 2 -20.03 -18.62 28.22
C ASN A 2 -20.10 -17.29 27.45
N ILE A 3 -19.63 -16.20 28.05
CA ILE A 3 -19.62 -14.85 27.48
C ILE A 3 -18.93 -14.82 26.10
N LEU A 4 -17.93 -15.67 25.87
CA LEU A 4 -17.22 -15.78 24.60
C LEU A 4 -18.16 -16.22 23.45
N ALA A 5 -19.13 -17.09 23.75
CA ALA A 5 -20.10 -17.54 22.75
C ALA A 5 -21.10 -16.44 22.35
N LEU A 6 -21.34 -15.47 23.23
CA LEU A 6 -22.21 -14.31 22.95
C LEU A 6 -21.51 -13.21 22.15
N ILE A 7 -20.19 -13.08 22.30
CA ILE A 7 -19.39 -12.04 21.65
C ILE A 7 -18.86 -12.48 20.28
N ALA A 8 -18.65 -13.78 20.06
CA ALA A 8 -18.13 -14.33 18.80
C ALA A 8 -18.85 -13.84 17.52
N PRO A 9 -20.21 -13.78 17.46
CA PRO A 9 -20.90 -13.32 16.25
C PRO A 9 -20.82 -11.79 16.05
N VAL A 10 -20.47 -11.01 17.07
CA VAL A 10 -20.28 -9.55 16.96
C VAL A 10 -18.87 -9.20 16.48
N VAL A 11 -17.87 -10.01 16.85
CA VAL A 11 -16.46 -9.76 16.49
C VAL A 11 -16.10 -10.26 15.10
N LEU A 12 -16.83 -11.25 14.58
CA LEU A 12 -16.65 -11.76 13.23
C LEU A 12 -17.74 -11.15 12.33
N PRO A 13 -17.49 -10.01 11.65
CA PRO A 13 -18.44 -9.51 10.67
C PRO A 13 -18.69 -10.62 9.65
N SER A 14 -19.96 -10.89 9.37
CA SER A 14 -20.31 -11.96 8.43
C SER A 14 -19.74 -11.61 7.06
N TRP A 15 -18.72 -12.37 6.66
CA TRP A 15 -18.00 -12.19 5.40
C TRP A 15 -18.88 -12.38 4.15
N GLY A 16 -20.14 -12.80 4.33
CA GLY A 16 -21.15 -12.95 3.28
C GLY A 16 -21.82 -11.66 2.81
N PHE A 17 -21.45 -10.48 3.33
CA PHE A 17 -21.99 -9.21 2.84
C PHE A 17 -21.32 -8.69 1.56
N PHE A 18 -20.12 -9.19 1.21
CA PHE A 18 -19.39 -8.72 0.03
C PHE A 18 -19.61 -9.67 -1.13
N SER A 19 -20.36 -9.22 -2.14
CA SER A 19 -20.62 -9.98 -3.37
C SER A 19 -19.38 -10.14 -4.23
N GLU A 20 -18.38 -9.28 -4.07
CA GLU A 20 -17.12 -9.34 -4.81
C GLU A 20 -15.98 -8.68 -4.01
N VAL A 21 -14.79 -9.29 -4.03
CA VAL A 21 -13.56 -8.68 -3.50
C VAL A 21 -12.72 -8.26 -4.70
N GLY A 22 -12.79 -6.96 -5.03
CA GLY A 22 -12.05 -6.39 -6.16
C GLY A 22 -10.53 -6.33 -5.93
N PRO A 23 -9.75 -6.14 -6.99
CA PRO A 23 -8.30 -5.94 -6.87
C PRO A 23 -8.03 -4.61 -6.15
N SER A 24 -7.19 -4.65 -5.11
CA SER A 24 -6.79 -3.47 -4.35
C SER A 24 -5.54 -2.82 -4.97
N PRO A 25 -5.47 -1.49 -5.07
CA PRO A 25 -4.32 -0.80 -5.63
C PRO A 25 -3.06 -1.07 -4.81
N ARG A 26 -1.95 -1.28 -5.50
CA ARG A 26 -0.61 -1.39 -4.91
C ARG A 26 0.23 -0.23 -5.38
N ILE A 27 0.84 0.47 -4.43
CA ILE A 27 1.79 1.52 -4.75
C ILE A 27 3.15 0.86 -4.99
N GLU A 28 3.72 1.11 -6.15
CA GLU A 28 5.09 0.73 -6.49
C GLU A 28 5.93 1.98 -6.69
N TYR A 29 7.22 1.89 -6.40
CA TYR A 29 8.17 2.98 -6.60
C TYR A 29 9.47 2.49 -7.21
N ARG A 30 10.22 3.40 -7.82
CA ARG A 30 11.59 3.16 -8.32
C ARG A 30 12.47 4.38 -8.09
N TRP A 31 13.76 4.13 -7.87
CA TRP A 31 14.79 5.17 -7.82
C TRP A 31 15.36 5.40 -9.21
N LEU A 32 15.22 6.61 -9.74
CA LEU A 32 15.68 6.93 -11.08
C LEU A 32 17.20 7.04 -11.17
N ASP A 33 17.85 7.57 -10.13
CA ASP A 33 19.30 7.76 -10.11
C ASP A 33 20.08 6.43 -9.98
N ARG A 34 19.40 5.38 -9.52
CA ARG A 34 19.99 4.04 -9.31
C ARG A 34 19.67 3.09 -10.47
N GLY A 35 18.72 3.45 -11.34
CA GLY A 35 18.21 2.54 -12.37
C GLY A 35 17.47 1.33 -11.79
N ASP A 36 16.88 1.48 -10.60
CA ASP A 36 16.22 0.38 -9.89
C ASP A 36 14.92 -0.04 -10.60
N ASP A 37 14.62 -1.33 -10.55
CA ASP A 37 13.30 -1.85 -10.95
C ASP A 37 12.20 -1.41 -9.99
N TRP A 38 10.96 -1.47 -10.47
CA TRP A 38 9.77 -1.17 -9.68
C TRP A 38 9.61 -2.11 -8.49
N ARG A 39 9.46 -1.52 -7.30
CA ARG A 39 9.33 -2.22 -6.02
C ARG A 39 8.03 -1.84 -5.33
N GLU A 40 7.37 -2.82 -4.71
CA GLU A 40 6.19 -2.56 -3.89
C GLU A 40 6.57 -1.73 -2.66
N PHE A 41 5.83 -0.66 -2.42
CA PHE A 41 6.10 0.28 -1.33
C PHE A 41 5.90 -0.33 0.06
N ARG A 42 4.91 -1.21 0.21
CA ARG A 42 4.66 -2.00 1.43
C ARG A 42 4.54 -3.48 1.07
N PRO A 43 5.66 -4.22 0.96
CA PRO A 43 5.61 -5.62 0.60
C PRO A 43 4.84 -6.42 1.67
N ARG A 44 3.90 -7.24 1.22
CA ARG A 44 3.12 -8.07 2.14
C ARG A 44 4.00 -9.19 2.73
N PRO A 45 3.94 -9.44 4.04
CA PRO A 45 4.68 -10.55 4.63
C PRO A 45 4.13 -11.88 4.09
N ALA A 46 5.01 -12.74 3.58
CA ALA A 46 4.64 -14.04 3.01
C ALA A 46 4.02 -14.99 4.04
N ARG A 47 4.34 -14.81 5.34
CA ARG A 47 3.80 -15.59 6.45
C ARG A 47 3.50 -14.69 7.64
N LEU A 48 2.37 -14.95 8.29
CA LEU A 48 1.94 -14.28 9.51
C LEU A 48 1.80 -15.33 10.61
N GLY A 49 2.58 -15.19 11.67
CA GLY A 49 2.41 -16.01 12.87
C GLY A 49 1.12 -15.64 13.61
N LEU A 50 0.49 -16.62 14.28
CA LEU A 50 -0.76 -16.44 15.02
C LEU A 50 -0.69 -15.29 16.04
N GLY A 51 0.41 -15.14 16.77
CA GLY A 51 0.58 -14.03 17.72
C GLY A 51 0.57 -12.65 17.06
N ARG A 52 1.17 -12.51 15.87
CA ARG A 52 1.15 -11.26 15.09
C ARG A 52 -0.25 -10.98 14.53
N TYR A 53 -1.04 -12.03 14.27
CA TYR A 53 -2.44 -11.90 13.88
C TYR A 53 -3.29 -11.33 15.04
N LEU A 54 -3.13 -11.87 16.26
CA LEU A 54 -3.84 -11.38 17.44
C LEU A 54 -3.44 -9.96 17.83
N LEU A 55 -2.16 -9.61 17.75
CA LEU A 55 -1.70 -8.24 18.01
C LEU A 55 -2.29 -7.21 17.03
N ARG A 56 -2.63 -7.62 15.81
CA ARG A 56 -3.28 -6.73 14.82
C ARG A 56 -4.75 -6.44 15.14
N LEU A 57 -5.38 -7.22 16.02
CA LEU A 57 -6.72 -6.89 16.54
C LEU A 57 -6.67 -5.70 17.50
N VAL A 58 -5.50 -5.41 18.07
CA VAL A 58 -5.25 -4.22 18.88
C VAL A 58 -4.74 -3.10 17.96
N TRP A 59 -5.18 -1.87 18.22
CA TRP A 59 -4.86 -0.67 17.43
C TRP A 59 -3.39 -0.60 17.00
N ASN A 60 -3.14 -0.41 15.71
CA ASN A 60 -1.79 -0.25 15.15
C ASN A 60 -1.74 0.92 14.14
N PRO A 61 -0.99 2.00 14.42
CA PRO A 61 -0.96 3.21 13.61
C PRO A 61 -0.48 2.96 12.16
N ASP A 62 0.45 2.03 11.96
CA ASP A 62 0.99 1.71 10.62
C ASP A 62 -0.08 1.12 9.69
N TRP A 63 -1.11 0.47 10.28
CA TRP A 63 -2.21 -0.15 9.53
C TRP A 63 -3.20 0.89 9.05
N ASN A 64 -3.53 1.85 9.91
CA ASN A 64 -4.40 2.96 9.54
C ASN A 64 -3.76 3.82 8.45
N GLU A 65 -2.46 4.02 8.54
CA GLU A 65 -1.69 4.72 7.51
C GLU A 65 -1.73 3.95 6.17
N SER A 66 -1.58 2.63 6.20
CA SER A 66 -1.69 1.78 5.01
C SER A 66 -3.11 1.81 4.40
N LEU A 67 -4.15 1.76 5.23
CA LEU A 67 -5.54 1.87 4.77
C LEU A 67 -5.81 3.25 4.15
N TYR A 68 -5.29 4.32 4.76
CA TYR A 68 -5.39 5.67 4.22
C TYR A 68 -4.76 5.77 2.83
N LEU A 69 -3.56 5.20 2.65
CA LEU A 69 -2.89 5.15 1.34
C LEU A 69 -3.68 4.37 0.28
N VAL A 70 -4.30 3.26 0.66
CA VAL A 70 -5.17 2.49 -0.24
C VAL A 70 -6.37 3.35 -0.65
N SER A 71 -7.04 4.01 0.29
CA SER A 71 -8.17 4.89 -0.02
C SER A 71 -7.77 6.08 -0.90
N LEU A 72 -6.59 6.67 -0.71
CA LEU A 72 -6.07 7.71 -1.60
C LEU A 72 -5.84 7.17 -3.02
N SER A 73 -5.33 5.94 -3.13
CA SER A 73 -5.04 5.29 -4.40
C SER A 73 -6.33 4.92 -5.15
N GLU A 74 -7.34 4.39 -4.45
CA GLU A 74 -8.67 4.12 -5.00
C GLU A 74 -9.30 5.41 -5.53
N ARG A 75 -9.28 6.48 -4.72
CA ARG A 75 -9.76 7.81 -5.17
C ARG A 75 -9.01 8.31 -6.39
N LEU A 76 -7.68 8.11 -6.47
CA LEU A 76 -6.89 8.57 -7.60
C LEU A 76 -7.30 7.87 -8.91
N VAL A 77 -7.73 6.61 -8.82
CA VAL A 77 -8.15 5.78 -9.96
C VAL A 77 -9.53 6.18 -10.44
N ASP A 78 -10.49 6.39 -9.53
CA ASP A 78 -11.85 6.77 -9.90
C ASP A 78 -11.96 8.24 -10.28
N HIS A 79 -11.36 9.13 -9.46
CA HIS A 79 -11.45 10.58 -9.59
C HIS A 79 -10.12 11.24 -9.21
N PRO A 80 -9.19 11.40 -10.16
CA PRO A 80 -7.89 11.95 -9.85
C PRO A 80 -8.00 13.38 -9.32
N THR A 81 -7.67 13.56 -8.04
CA THR A 81 -7.63 14.87 -7.39
C THR A 81 -6.19 15.30 -7.12
N ALA A 82 -5.92 16.59 -7.26
CA ALA A 82 -4.63 17.17 -6.90
C ALA A 82 -4.26 16.90 -5.43
N HIS A 83 -5.25 16.82 -4.54
CA HIS A 83 -5.04 16.48 -3.14
C HIS A 83 -4.51 15.04 -2.96
N SER A 84 -5.12 14.03 -3.59
CA SER A 84 -4.65 12.65 -3.48
C SER A 84 -3.22 12.49 -3.98
N ILE A 85 -2.86 13.16 -5.07
CA ILE A 85 -1.48 13.16 -5.61
C ILE A 85 -0.53 13.79 -4.60
N ALA A 86 -0.84 15.00 -4.12
CA ALA A 86 0.02 15.72 -3.18
C ALA A 86 0.25 14.94 -1.87
N GLU A 87 -0.77 14.27 -1.36
CA GLU A 87 -0.66 13.41 -0.18
C GLU A 87 0.22 12.18 -0.43
N LEU A 88 0.05 11.50 -1.56
CA LEU A 88 0.91 10.37 -1.95
C LEU A 88 2.37 10.81 -2.12
N GLU A 89 2.61 11.94 -2.78
CA GLU A 89 3.97 12.47 -2.92
C GLU A 89 4.59 12.85 -1.58
N ARG A 90 3.82 13.52 -0.70
CA ARG A 90 4.26 13.86 0.67
C ARG A 90 4.66 12.60 1.42
N TYR A 91 3.87 11.54 1.26
CA TYR A 91 4.13 10.26 1.87
C TYR A 91 5.42 9.61 1.35
N MET A 92 5.60 9.56 0.04
CA MET A 92 6.82 9.04 -0.58
C MET A 92 8.06 9.80 -0.08
N ARG A 93 8.01 11.14 -0.05
CA ARG A 93 9.09 11.98 0.50
C ARG A 93 9.40 11.67 1.97
N HIS A 94 8.40 11.34 2.76
CA HIS A 94 8.59 11.06 4.18
C HIS A 94 9.32 9.73 4.40
N HIS A 95 8.91 8.68 3.68
CA HIS A 95 9.35 7.29 3.92
C HIS A 95 10.52 6.85 3.05
N LEU A 96 10.68 7.43 1.85
CA LEU A 96 11.78 7.12 0.94
C LEU A 96 12.89 8.15 1.10
N ARG A 97 13.54 8.13 2.27
CA ARG A 97 14.77 8.92 2.47
C ARG A 97 15.95 8.16 1.88
N PRO A 98 16.88 8.83 1.15
CA PRO A 98 18.11 8.20 0.74
C PRO A 98 18.86 7.69 1.98
N GLU A 99 19.31 6.43 1.94
CA GLU A 99 20.11 5.86 3.03
C GLU A 99 21.34 6.75 3.27
N THR A 100 21.41 7.35 4.45
CA THR A 100 22.40 8.37 4.86
C THR A 100 23.86 7.89 4.82
N GLY A 101 24.12 6.65 4.40
CA GLY A 101 25.43 6.00 4.52
C GLY A 101 26.36 6.10 3.31
N ASN A 102 25.88 6.45 2.11
CA ASN A 102 26.72 6.26 0.89
C ASN A 102 26.73 7.42 -0.12
N ASP A 103 26.01 8.52 0.14
CA ASP A 103 25.76 9.58 -0.84
C ASP A 103 26.40 10.93 -0.48
N ILE A 104 27.65 10.92 -0.01
CA ILE A 104 28.46 12.16 0.05
C ILE A 104 28.83 12.53 -1.40
N GLY A 105 27.96 13.29 -2.06
CA GLY A 105 28.20 13.87 -3.39
C GLY A 105 27.21 13.51 -4.49
N ARG A 106 26.18 12.69 -4.23
CA ARG A 106 25.08 12.50 -5.19
C ARG A 106 24.02 13.60 -4.99
N GLY A 107 23.52 14.12 -6.11
CA GLY A 107 22.44 15.12 -6.13
C GLY A 107 21.15 14.59 -5.47
N PRO A 108 20.11 15.43 -5.39
CA PRO A 108 18.85 15.05 -4.76
C PRO A 108 18.26 13.79 -5.42
N SER A 109 17.84 12.82 -4.60
CA SER A 109 17.35 11.56 -5.13
C SER A 109 15.97 11.73 -5.78
N MET A 110 15.82 11.23 -6.99
CA MET A 110 14.58 11.25 -7.75
C MET A 110 13.90 9.87 -7.68
N VAL A 111 12.63 9.88 -7.31
CA VAL A 111 11.77 8.71 -7.24
C VAL A 111 10.59 8.89 -8.17
N GLN A 112 10.11 7.79 -8.73
CA GLN A 112 8.82 7.74 -9.41
C GLN A 112 7.95 6.70 -8.73
N PHE A 113 6.65 6.95 -8.62
CA PHE A 113 5.70 5.99 -8.11
C PHE A 113 4.57 5.71 -9.12
N ARG A 114 3.96 4.54 -9.00
CA ARG A 114 2.82 4.14 -9.82
C ARG A 114 1.80 3.35 -9.01
N LEU A 115 0.55 3.37 -9.46
CA LEU A 115 -0.53 2.54 -8.93
C LEU A 115 -0.73 1.35 -9.86
N ALA A 116 -0.52 0.15 -9.31
CA ALA A 116 -0.69 -1.10 -10.02
C ALA A 116 -1.78 -1.95 -9.37
N PHE A 117 -2.66 -2.51 -10.18
CA PHE A 117 -3.67 -3.48 -9.78
C PHE A 117 -3.26 -4.85 -10.26
N TRP A 118 -3.55 -5.84 -9.44
CA TRP A 118 -3.28 -7.23 -9.76
C TRP A 118 -4.60 -7.98 -9.78
N SER A 119 -5.03 -8.40 -10.97
CA SER A 119 -6.20 -9.22 -11.19
C SER A 119 -5.77 -10.66 -11.48
N ARG A 120 -6.68 -11.61 -11.24
CA ARG A 120 -6.49 -13.00 -11.66
C ARG A 120 -7.39 -13.27 -12.86
N GLU A 121 -6.79 -13.47 -14.01
CA GLU A 121 -7.48 -13.86 -15.24
C GLU A 121 -7.17 -15.33 -15.52
N GLY A 122 -8.09 -16.22 -15.13
CA GLY A 122 -7.87 -17.66 -15.19
C GLY A 122 -6.69 -18.11 -14.32
N ALA A 123 -5.66 -18.67 -14.95
CA ALA A 123 -4.43 -19.12 -14.28
C ALA A 123 -3.35 -18.03 -14.16
N ALA A 124 -3.47 -16.92 -14.89
CA ALA A 124 -2.47 -15.86 -14.91
C ALA A 124 -2.81 -14.76 -13.90
N LEU A 125 -1.77 -14.16 -13.32
CA LEU A 125 -1.88 -12.89 -12.62
C LEU A 125 -1.55 -11.78 -13.63
N VAL A 126 -2.52 -10.92 -13.89
CA VAL A 126 -2.38 -9.78 -14.80
C VAL A 126 -2.15 -8.53 -13.97
N LYS A 127 -1.26 -7.66 -14.46
CA LYS A 127 -0.89 -6.42 -13.80
C LYS A 127 -1.28 -5.24 -14.68
N ASP A 128 -2.15 -4.40 -14.14
CA ASP A 128 -2.62 -3.19 -14.80
C ASP A 128 -2.10 -1.96 -14.08
N VAL A 129 -1.43 -1.07 -14.81
CA VAL A 129 -0.93 0.20 -14.26
C VAL A 129 -1.90 1.30 -14.61
N TYR A 130 -2.51 1.89 -13.58
CA TYR A 130 -3.56 2.90 -13.75
C TYR A 130 -3.04 4.33 -13.64
N TYR A 131 -1.93 4.53 -12.92
CA TYR A 131 -1.33 5.84 -12.74
C TYR A 131 0.19 5.69 -12.61
N GLU A 132 0.94 6.57 -13.25
CA GLU A 132 2.38 6.70 -13.09
C GLU A 132 2.71 8.18 -12.90
N SER A 133 3.42 8.51 -11.82
CA SER A 133 3.73 9.90 -11.46
C SER A 133 4.81 10.48 -12.36
N ALA A 134 4.91 11.81 -12.43
CA ALA A 134 6.16 12.45 -12.84
C ALA A 134 7.28 12.12 -11.80
N PRO A 135 8.56 12.22 -12.18
CA PRO A 135 9.66 12.14 -11.23
C PRO A 135 9.50 13.15 -10.09
N ILE A 136 9.51 12.67 -8.86
CA ILE A 136 9.46 13.49 -7.65
C ILE A 136 10.80 13.44 -6.93
N ARG A 137 11.18 14.57 -6.36
CA ARG A 137 12.34 14.65 -5.48
C ARG A 137 11.96 14.16 -4.09
N VAL A 138 12.81 13.31 -3.50
CA VAL A 138 12.70 12.81 -2.12
C VAL A 138 13.93 13.13 -1.28
#